data_AF-A0A956FL30-F1
#
_entry.id   AF-A0A956FL30-F1
#
_cell.length_a   1.000
_cell.length_b   1.000
_cell.length_c   1.000
_cell.angle_alpha   90.00
_cell.angle_beta   90.00
_cell.angle_gamma   90.00
#
_symmetry.space_group_name_H-M   'P 1'
#
loop_
_entity.id
_entity.type
_entity.pdbx_description
1 polymer ?
#
loop_
_entity_poly.entity_id
_entity_poly.type
_entity_poly.pdbx_seq_one_letter_code
_entity_poly.pdbx_strand_id
1 'polypeptide(L)'
;MLRSVSLSSSLLLLASACVIEEHDEEGEDGPLVAEVSSEQCNAGLRWVGGDEESTRMHPGGDCIGCHASRGEGPRYLVAGTVFEMLDEPDDCFGLEGVTVEITDAEGRTWSLPTNDAGNFFLAAQDGPVAMPYRAALVAEGVRAEMATPQSTGSCATCHTATGAQGAPGRIIAP
;
A
#
# COMPACT_ATOMS: atom_id res chain seq x y z
N MET A 1 38.47 62.69 33.15
CA MET A 1 38.28 62.74 34.62
C MET A 1 36.91 62.17 34.95
N LEU A 2 36.86 61.07 35.73
CA LEU A 2 35.84 60.63 36.70
C LEU A 2 34.34 60.77 36.32
N ARG A 3 33.49 59.73 36.29
CA ARG A 3 33.09 58.71 37.30
C ARG A 3 32.24 57.64 36.57
N SER A 4 32.43 56.32 36.72
CA SER A 4 32.06 55.45 37.86
C SER A 4 30.57 55.50 38.24
N VAL A 5 29.79 54.49 37.81
CA VAL A 5 28.65 53.93 38.57
C VAL A 5 28.73 52.40 38.47
N SER A 6 28.38 51.76 39.56
CA SER A 6 28.73 50.40 39.97
C SER A 6 27.49 49.52 40.11
N LEU A 7 27.70 48.21 39.87
CA LEU A 7 27.01 47.02 40.39
C LEU A 7 25.51 46.80 40.10
N SER A 8 25.20 45.65 39.49
CA SER A 8 24.46 44.58 40.21
C SER A 8 24.60 43.22 39.51
N SER A 9 25.02 42.21 40.27
CA SER A 9 24.95 40.79 39.91
C SER A 9 23.50 40.31 39.85
N SER A 10 23.19 39.43 38.88
CA SER A 10 22.21 38.36 39.04
C SER A 10 22.58 37.18 38.13
N LEU A 11 22.46 35.98 38.72
CA LEU A 11 22.88 34.66 38.26
C LEU A 11 21.63 33.85 37.83
N LEU A 12 21.82 32.83 36.97
CA LEU A 12 20.89 31.75 36.55
C LEU A 12 19.75 32.16 35.57
N LEU A 13 19.25 31.35 34.62
CA LEU A 13 19.15 29.90 34.42
C LEU A 13 19.14 29.54 32.91
N LEU A 14 19.58 28.33 32.56
CA LEU A 14 19.41 27.66 31.27
C LEU A 14 17.92 27.37 30.97
N ALA A 15 17.48 27.53 29.72
CA ALA A 15 16.38 26.75 29.15
C ALA A 15 16.50 26.68 27.62
N SER A 16 16.73 25.47 27.12
CA SER A 16 16.52 25.08 25.72
C SER A 16 15.02 25.05 25.44
N ALA A 17 14.56 25.66 24.36
CA ALA A 17 13.19 25.52 23.84
C ALA A 17 13.30 25.54 22.31
N CYS A 18 13.29 24.35 21.70
CA CYS A 18 12.16 23.74 20.99
C CYS A 18 11.76 24.53 19.74
N VAL A 19 12.17 23.98 18.60
CA VAL A 19 11.67 24.29 17.27
C VAL A 19 10.18 23.95 17.26
N ILE A 20 9.33 24.93 16.95
CA ILE A 20 7.95 24.70 16.53
C ILE A 20 7.91 25.19 15.09
N GLU A 21 8.11 24.27 14.15
CA GLU A 21 7.62 24.45 12.79
C GLU A 21 6.12 24.19 12.86
N GLU A 22 5.33 25.26 12.80
CA GLU A 22 3.89 25.19 12.66
C GLU A 22 3.62 24.69 11.24
N HIS A 23 3.20 23.42 11.15
CA HIS A 23 2.65 22.81 9.95
C HIS A 23 1.43 23.63 9.50
N ASP A 24 1.43 23.97 8.21
CA ASP A 24 0.29 24.53 7.50
C ASP A 24 -0.97 23.66 7.67
N GLU A 25 -2.06 24.27 8.14
CA GLU A 25 -3.40 23.69 8.12
C GLU A 25 -4.07 23.98 6.77
N GLU A 26 -4.24 22.96 5.92
CA GLU A 26 -5.18 22.95 4.80
C GLU A 26 -5.92 21.59 4.71
N GLY A 27 -7.25 21.59 4.92
CA GLY A 27 -8.17 20.48 4.61
C GLY A 27 -8.69 19.67 5.81
N GLU A 28 -10.00 19.69 6.08
CA GLU A 28 -10.70 18.87 7.09
C GLU A 28 -10.86 17.38 6.68
N ASP A 29 -9.85 16.80 6.02
CA ASP A 29 -9.81 15.37 5.74
C ASP A 29 -8.73 14.76 6.62
N GLY A 30 -9.15 13.92 7.58
CA GLY A 30 -8.22 13.23 8.50
C GLY A 30 -7.17 12.41 7.76
N PRO A 31 -6.09 11.97 8.44
CA PRO A 31 -5.04 11.20 7.78
C PRO A 31 -5.61 9.93 7.14
N LEU A 32 -5.35 9.71 5.85
CA LEU A 32 -5.81 8.52 5.11
C LEU A 32 -5.14 7.23 5.58
N VAL A 33 -4.03 7.35 6.32
CA VAL A 33 -3.19 6.26 6.82
C VAL A 33 -2.96 6.45 8.32
N ALA A 34 -3.10 5.38 9.09
CA ALA A 34 -2.82 5.35 10.52
C ALA A 34 -1.63 4.44 10.81
N GLU A 35 -0.77 4.87 11.72
CA GLU A 35 0.19 4.00 12.38
C GLU A 35 -0.55 3.08 13.37
N VAL A 36 -0.22 1.79 13.32
CA VAL A 36 -0.81 0.75 14.18
C VAL A 36 0.30 -0.17 14.69
N SER A 37 0.01 -0.99 15.70
CA SER A 37 1.02 -1.96 16.16
C SER A 37 1.28 -3.02 15.08
N SER A 38 2.49 -3.60 15.10
CA SER A 38 2.86 -4.72 14.22
C SER A 38 2.02 -5.99 14.45
N GLU A 39 1.27 -6.05 15.55
CA GLU A 39 0.30 -7.11 15.84
C GLU A 39 -1.01 -6.92 15.07
N GLN A 40 -1.35 -5.67 14.71
CA GLN A 40 -2.55 -5.34 13.95
C GLN A 40 -2.27 -5.37 12.44
N CYS A 41 -1.19 -4.74 12.02
CA CYS A 41 -0.70 -4.78 10.65
C CYS A 41 0.82 -4.95 10.68
N ASN A 42 1.37 -5.94 9.98
CA ASN A 42 2.79 -6.27 10.03
C ASN A 42 3.69 -5.08 9.63
N ALA A 43 3.28 -4.33 8.61
CA ALA A 43 3.96 -3.11 8.15
C ALA A 43 3.83 -1.92 9.13
N GLY A 44 3.03 -2.03 10.19
CA GLY A 44 2.74 -0.95 11.15
C GLY A 44 1.85 0.16 10.60
N LEU A 45 1.30 -0.01 9.39
CA LEU A 45 0.47 0.98 8.71
C LEU A 45 -0.87 0.37 8.27
N ARG A 46 -1.93 1.15 8.43
CA ARG A 46 -3.29 0.78 8.04
C ARG A 46 -3.95 1.90 7.24
N TRP A 47 -4.65 1.53 6.17
CA TRP A 47 -5.59 2.39 5.48
C TRP A 47 -6.80 2.71 6.38
N VAL A 48 -7.06 4.00 6.60
CA VAL A 48 -8.22 4.48 7.38
C VAL A 48 -9.02 5.54 6.63
N GLY A 49 -8.62 5.87 5.40
CA GLY A 49 -9.27 6.85 4.53
C GLY A 49 -10.62 6.42 3.96
N GLY A 50 -11.13 5.22 4.30
CA GLY A 50 -12.38 4.73 3.72
C GLY A 50 -12.33 4.68 2.19
N ASP A 51 -13.40 5.15 1.53
CA ASP A 51 -13.50 5.15 0.07
C ASP A 51 -12.78 6.36 -0.60
N GLU A 52 -12.00 7.17 0.15
CA GLU A 52 -11.26 8.32 -0.39
C GLU A 52 -10.30 7.91 -1.52
N GLU A 53 -10.25 8.71 -2.58
CA GLU A 53 -9.51 8.39 -3.80
C GLU A 53 -8.00 8.32 -3.53
N SER A 54 -7.42 7.14 -3.75
CA SER A 54 -5.99 6.92 -3.61
C SER A 54 -5.57 5.62 -4.27
N THR A 55 -4.37 5.57 -4.85
CA THR A 55 -3.79 4.30 -5.33
C THR A 55 -3.47 3.34 -4.19
N ARG A 56 -3.39 3.84 -2.95
CA ARG A 56 -3.15 3.04 -1.74
C ARG A 56 -4.40 2.36 -1.20
N MET A 57 -5.59 2.77 -1.65
CA MET A 57 -6.84 2.44 -0.99
C MET A 57 -7.06 0.93 -0.82
N HIS A 58 -7.60 0.55 0.34
CA HIS A 58 -8.02 -0.81 0.69
C HIS A 58 -7.08 -1.95 0.25
N PRO A 59 -5.81 -1.98 0.71
CA PRO A 59 -4.95 -3.12 0.46
C PRO A 59 -5.60 -4.42 0.95
N GLY A 60 -5.48 -5.49 0.15
CA GLY A 60 -6.13 -6.78 0.39
C GLY A 60 -7.59 -6.87 -0.08
N GLY A 61 -8.23 -5.75 -0.42
CA GLY A 61 -9.61 -5.70 -0.88
C GLY A 61 -9.82 -6.10 -2.36
N ASP A 62 -11.08 -6.36 -2.72
CA ASP A 62 -11.47 -6.60 -4.12
C ASP A 62 -11.64 -5.28 -4.89
N CYS A 63 -10.52 -4.78 -5.43
CA CYS A 63 -10.51 -3.54 -6.21
C CYS A 63 -11.46 -3.60 -7.41
N ILE A 64 -11.43 -4.70 -8.17
CA ILE A 64 -12.24 -4.82 -9.41
C ILE A 64 -13.73 -4.82 -9.07
N GLY A 65 -14.15 -5.62 -8.08
CA GLY A 65 -15.54 -5.68 -7.65
C GLY A 65 -16.04 -4.35 -7.10
N CYS A 66 -15.24 -3.69 -6.25
CA CYS A 66 -15.60 -2.38 -5.69
C CYS A 66 -15.76 -1.32 -6.79
N HIS A 67 -14.75 -1.12 -7.63
CA HIS A 67 -14.78 -0.11 -8.71
C HIS A 67 -15.83 -0.41 -9.78
N ALA A 68 -16.11 -1.68 -10.08
CA ALA A 68 -17.19 -2.04 -11.00
C ALA A 68 -18.58 -1.72 -10.43
N SER A 69 -18.78 -1.85 -9.11
CA SER A 69 -20.07 -1.65 -8.45
C SER A 69 -20.41 -0.18 -8.22
N ARG A 70 -19.42 0.64 -7.85
CA ARG A 70 -19.60 2.08 -7.60
C ARG A 70 -19.58 2.88 -8.90
N GLY A 71 -18.84 2.42 -9.90
CA GLY A 71 -18.72 3.11 -11.20
C GLY A 71 -17.85 4.37 -11.15
N GLU A 72 -17.15 4.59 -10.04
CA GLU A 72 -16.19 5.67 -9.81
C GLU A 72 -14.76 5.12 -9.81
N GLY A 73 -13.81 5.95 -10.23
CA GLY A 73 -12.41 5.55 -10.43
C GLY A 73 -12.18 4.69 -11.68
N PRO A 74 -10.93 4.22 -11.87
CA PRO A 74 -10.55 3.44 -13.05
C PRO A 74 -11.15 2.04 -13.05
N ARG A 75 -11.37 1.50 -14.25
CA ARG A 75 -11.70 0.08 -14.43
C ARG A 75 -10.43 -0.73 -14.47
N TYR A 76 -10.32 -1.76 -13.63
CA TYR A 76 -9.17 -2.66 -13.61
C TYR A 76 -9.47 -3.98 -14.29
N LEU A 77 -8.45 -4.55 -14.95
CA LEU A 77 -8.48 -5.90 -15.51
C LEU A 77 -7.82 -6.92 -14.59
N VAL A 78 -6.77 -6.50 -13.88
CA VAL A 78 -6.07 -7.26 -12.85
C VAL A 78 -5.77 -6.30 -11.71
N ALA A 79 -6.02 -6.71 -10.46
CA ALA A 79 -5.66 -5.92 -9.29
C ALA A 79 -5.52 -6.81 -8.05
N GLY A 80 -4.60 -6.42 -7.17
CA GLY A 80 -4.38 -7.09 -5.89
C GLY A 80 -3.33 -6.38 -5.05
N THR A 81 -2.89 -7.07 -3.99
CA THR A 81 -1.91 -6.56 -3.03
C THR A 81 -0.92 -7.67 -2.68
N VAL A 82 0.36 -7.33 -2.63
CA VAL A 82 1.42 -8.22 -2.11
C VAL A 82 1.73 -7.83 -0.67
N PHE A 83 1.85 -8.82 0.22
CA PHE A 83 2.05 -8.67 1.66
C PHE A 83 3.33 -9.35 2.13
N GLU A 84 3.74 -9.05 3.36
CA GLU A 84 4.82 -9.77 4.03
C GLU A 84 4.34 -11.11 4.62
N MET A 85 3.09 -11.13 5.11
CA MET A 85 2.50 -12.28 5.80
C MET A 85 1.27 -12.82 5.07
N LEU A 86 1.05 -14.14 5.19
CA LEU A 86 -0.06 -14.85 4.53
C LEU A 86 -1.44 -14.49 5.09
N ASP A 87 -1.50 -14.04 6.34
CA ASP A 87 -2.74 -13.81 7.09
C ASP A 87 -3.02 -12.33 7.37
N GLU A 88 -2.37 -11.45 6.62
CA GLU A 88 -2.54 -10.01 6.79
C GLU A 88 -4.02 -9.58 6.63
N PRO A 89 -4.59 -8.81 7.57
CA PRO A 89 -5.95 -8.28 7.44
C PRO A 89 -6.12 -7.35 6.23
N ASP A 90 -7.37 -7.14 5.81
CA ASP A 90 -7.68 -6.05 4.86
C ASP A 90 -7.34 -4.70 5.50
N ASP A 91 -7.04 -3.72 4.65
CA ASP A 91 -6.58 -2.36 4.97
C ASP A 91 -5.15 -2.26 5.54
N CYS A 92 -4.51 -3.36 5.90
CA CYS A 92 -3.11 -3.32 6.30
C CYS A 92 -2.20 -3.11 5.11
N PHE A 93 -1.16 -2.29 5.24
CA PHE A 93 -0.23 -2.05 4.13
C PHE A 93 0.61 -3.31 3.83
N GLY A 94 0.85 -3.52 2.55
CA GLY A 94 1.69 -4.60 2.03
C GLY A 94 3.11 -4.18 1.70
N LEU A 95 3.76 -4.94 0.81
CA LEU A 95 5.16 -4.75 0.41
C LEU A 95 5.29 -3.94 -0.89
N GLU A 96 6.03 -2.84 -0.80
CA GLU A 96 6.50 -2.07 -1.96
C GLU A 96 7.64 -2.79 -2.69
N GLY A 97 7.80 -2.52 -3.98
CA GLY A 97 8.97 -2.92 -4.75
C GLY A 97 8.94 -4.35 -5.28
N VAL A 98 7.82 -5.07 -5.10
CA VAL A 98 7.60 -6.36 -5.74
C VAL A 98 7.02 -6.12 -7.14
N THR A 99 7.53 -6.81 -8.16
CA THR A 99 6.93 -6.77 -9.49
C THR A 99 6.02 -7.98 -9.69
N VAL A 100 4.76 -7.73 -10.04
CA VAL A 100 3.82 -8.76 -10.48
C VAL A 100 3.84 -8.85 -12.00
N GLU A 101 4.29 -9.99 -12.52
CA GLU A 101 4.27 -10.29 -13.94
C GLU A 101 2.99 -11.04 -14.31
N ILE A 102 2.22 -10.50 -15.25
CA ILE A 102 1.03 -11.17 -15.81
C ILE A 102 1.35 -11.61 -17.23
N THR A 103 1.39 -12.93 -17.46
CA THR A 103 1.52 -13.49 -18.82
C THR A 103 0.18 -14.04 -19.27
N ASP A 104 -0.40 -13.41 -20.28
CA ASP A 104 -1.75 -13.71 -20.77
C ASP A 104 -1.78 -14.89 -21.76
N ALA A 105 -2.97 -15.31 -22.18
CA ALA A 105 -3.14 -16.48 -23.07
C ALA A 105 -2.55 -16.28 -24.49
N GLU A 106 -2.28 -15.04 -24.90
CA GLU A 106 -1.64 -14.70 -26.17
C GLU A 106 -0.11 -14.54 -26.02
N GLY A 107 0.41 -14.73 -24.80
CA GLY A 107 1.83 -14.58 -24.49
C GLY A 107 2.26 -13.13 -24.26
N ARG A 108 1.32 -12.19 -24.10
CA ARG A 108 1.64 -10.81 -23.73
C ARG A 108 1.97 -10.74 -22.24
N THR A 109 3.04 -10.04 -21.90
CA THR A 109 3.50 -9.88 -20.52
C THR A 109 3.31 -8.44 -20.04
N TRP A 110 2.75 -8.29 -18.86
CA TRP A 110 2.63 -7.01 -18.15
C TRP A 110 3.47 -7.06 -16.88
N SER A 111 4.22 -5.99 -16.60
CA SER A 111 5.00 -5.83 -15.35
C SER A 111 4.33 -4.77 -14.50
N LEU A 112 3.78 -5.18 -13.36
CA LEU A 112 2.98 -4.34 -12.46
C LEU A 112 3.74 -4.18 -11.14
N PRO A 113 4.49 -3.09 -10.93
CA PRO A 113 5.16 -2.86 -9.65
C PRO A 113 4.11 -2.57 -8.56
N THR A 114 4.37 -3.06 -7.35
CA THR A 114 3.59 -2.67 -6.18
C THR A 114 3.93 -1.24 -5.76
N ASN A 115 2.92 -0.49 -5.33
CA ASN A 115 3.11 0.81 -4.70
C ASN A 115 3.48 0.68 -3.21
N ASP A 116 3.58 1.81 -2.52
CA ASP A 116 3.94 1.90 -1.10
C ASP A 116 2.92 1.27 -0.13
N ALA A 117 1.72 0.90 -0.61
CA ALA A 117 0.75 0.12 0.14
C ALA A 117 0.72 -1.37 -0.25
N GLY A 118 1.61 -1.80 -1.15
CA GLY A 118 1.66 -3.15 -1.70
C GLY A 118 0.66 -3.42 -2.82
N ASN A 119 -0.15 -2.43 -3.22
CA ASN A 119 -1.14 -2.60 -4.28
C ASN A 119 -0.49 -2.59 -5.66
N PHE A 120 -1.02 -3.43 -6.55
CA PHE A 120 -0.70 -3.44 -7.98
C PHE A 120 -1.99 -3.53 -8.79
N PHE A 121 -1.98 -2.98 -10.00
CA PHE A 121 -3.14 -3.01 -10.88
C PHE A 121 -2.75 -2.83 -12.34
N LEU A 122 -3.62 -3.32 -13.22
CA LEU A 122 -3.62 -3.06 -14.66
C LEU A 122 -4.97 -2.45 -15.03
N ALA A 123 -4.99 -1.19 -15.46
CA ALA A 123 -6.23 -0.54 -15.85
C ALA A 123 -6.64 -0.98 -17.25
N ALA A 124 -7.95 -1.05 -17.49
CA ALA A 124 -8.52 -1.46 -18.78
C ALA A 124 -8.12 -0.51 -19.93
N GLN A 125 -7.78 0.73 -19.60
CA GLN A 125 -7.26 1.72 -20.55
C GLN A 125 -5.83 1.45 -21.00
N ASP A 126 -5.04 0.67 -20.24
CA ASP A 126 -3.64 0.39 -20.55
C ASP A 126 -3.51 -0.74 -21.60
N GLY A 127 -4.51 -1.61 -21.68
CA GLY A 127 -4.67 -2.61 -22.73
C GLY A 127 -5.37 -3.87 -22.26
N PRO A 128 -5.72 -4.80 -23.16
CA PRO A 128 -6.49 -5.98 -22.80
C PRO A 128 -5.63 -7.07 -22.13
N VAL A 129 -6.25 -8.00 -21.41
CA VAL A 129 -5.61 -9.24 -20.92
C VAL A 129 -6.38 -10.43 -21.46
N ALA A 130 -5.72 -11.30 -22.24
CA ALA A 130 -6.33 -12.53 -22.72
C ALA A 130 -6.35 -13.60 -21.61
N MET A 131 -7.52 -14.13 -21.29
CA MET A 131 -7.69 -15.16 -20.27
C MET A 131 -7.55 -16.58 -20.87
N PRO A 132 -7.06 -17.58 -20.10
CA PRO A 132 -6.50 -17.44 -18.75
C PRO A 132 -5.07 -16.89 -18.77
N TYR A 133 -4.66 -16.21 -17.70
CA TYR A 133 -3.29 -15.74 -17.53
C TYR A 133 -2.55 -16.53 -16.44
N ARG A 134 -1.21 -16.41 -16.39
CA ARG A 134 -0.37 -16.81 -15.25
C ARG A 134 0.25 -15.59 -14.61
N ALA A 135 0.25 -15.55 -13.28
CA ALA A 135 0.92 -14.51 -12.50
C ALA A 135 2.26 -15.04 -11.98
N ALA A 136 3.29 -14.20 -11.94
CA ALA A 136 4.50 -14.44 -11.19
C ALA A 136 4.88 -13.21 -10.36
N LEU A 137 5.52 -13.44 -9.23
CA LEU A 137 6.10 -12.42 -8.39
C LEU A 137 7.61 -12.41 -8.61
N VAL A 138 8.17 -11.22 -8.75
CA VAL A 138 9.60 -11.00 -8.92
C VAL A 138 10.06 -9.99 -7.88
N ALA A 139 11.00 -10.40 -7.03
CA ALA A 139 11.67 -9.55 -6.06
C ALA A 139 13.11 -10.04 -5.87
N GLU A 140 14.06 -9.12 -5.76
CA GLU A 140 15.48 -9.44 -5.48
C GLU A 140 16.11 -10.51 -6.39
N GLY A 141 15.66 -10.59 -7.65
CA GLY A 141 16.13 -11.59 -8.62
C GLY A 141 15.53 -12.99 -8.45
N VAL A 142 14.64 -13.19 -7.48
CA VAL A 142 13.85 -14.41 -7.29
C VAL A 142 12.52 -14.27 -8.02
N ARG A 143 12.07 -15.34 -8.67
CA ARG A 143 10.77 -15.42 -9.35
C ARG A 143 9.96 -16.60 -8.86
N ALA A 144 8.75 -16.35 -8.36
CA ALA A 144 7.78 -17.36 -7.94
C ALA A 144 6.51 -17.24 -8.79
N GLU A 145 6.11 -18.33 -9.45
CA GLU A 145 4.94 -18.34 -10.34
C GLU A 145 3.74 -19.03 -9.68
N MET A 146 2.54 -18.52 -9.94
CA MET A 146 1.30 -19.21 -9.60
C MET A 146 1.24 -20.60 -10.26
N ALA A 147 0.86 -21.60 -9.46
CA ALA A 147 0.78 -22.98 -9.92
C ALA A 147 -0.17 -23.16 -11.11
N THR A 148 -1.33 -22.51 -11.08
CA THR A 148 -2.41 -22.69 -12.07
C THR A 148 -2.78 -21.37 -12.76
N PRO A 149 -3.09 -21.39 -14.07
CA PRO A 149 -3.63 -20.22 -14.75
C PRO A 149 -4.97 -19.79 -14.16
N GLN A 150 -5.26 -18.49 -14.18
CA GLN A 150 -6.49 -17.89 -13.66
C GLN A 150 -7.30 -17.18 -14.75
N SER A 151 -8.61 -17.13 -14.55
CA SER A 151 -9.57 -16.49 -15.47
C SER A 151 -10.28 -15.29 -14.85
N THR A 152 -9.82 -14.83 -13.69
CA THR A 152 -10.29 -13.63 -13.00
C THR A 152 -9.07 -12.80 -12.62
N GLY A 153 -9.15 -11.48 -12.82
CA GLY A 153 -8.09 -10.56 -12.38
C GLY A 153 -8.30 -10.01 -10.98
N SER A 154 -9.41 -10.34 -10.30
CA SER A 154 -9.64 -9.94 -8.91
C SER A 154 -8.89 -10.89 -7.99
N CYS A 155 -7.64 -10.55 -7.67
CA CYS A 155 -6.75 -11.44 -6.94
C CYS A 155 -7.25 -11.74 -5.51
N ALA A 156 -7.88 -10.76 -4.87
CA ALA A 156 -8.44 -10.87 -3.51
C ALA A 156 -9.58 -11.90 -3.40
N THR A 157 -10.18 -12.37 -4.51
CA THR A 157 -11.20 -13.43 -4.47
C THR A 157 -10.64 -14.81 -4.08
N CYS A 158 -9.34 -15.03 -4.28
CA CYS A 158 -8.63 -16.24 -3.85
C CYS A 158 -7.65 -15.92 -2.72
N HIS A 159 -6.93 -14.81 -2.82
CA HIS A 159 -5.86 -14.43 -1.89
C HIS A 159 -6.37 -13.56 -0.73
N THR A 160 -7.27 -14.13 0.07
CA THR A 160 -7.77 -13.54 1.32
C THR A 160 -6.81 -13.81 2.49
N ALA A 161 -7.00 -13.15 3.63
CA ALA A 161 -6.24 -13.41 4.86
C ALA A 161 -6.28 -14.89 5.32
N THR A 162 -7.34 -15.61 4.98
CA THR A 162 -7.48 -17.04 5.34
C THR A 162 -7.25 -17.98 4.15
N GLY A 163 -7.00 -17.43 2.97
CA GLY A 163 -7.05 -18.15 1.71
C GLY A 163 -8.48 -18.54 1.29
N ALA A 164 -8.69 -18.63 -0.01
CA ALA A 164 -9.92 -19.13 -0.62
C ALA A 164 -9.58 -19.86 -1.93
N GLN A 165 -10.49 -20.74 -2.36
CA GLN A 165 -10.39 -21.44 -3.66
C GLN A 165 -9.07 -22.20 -3.87
N GLY A 166 -8.45 -22.68 -2.79
CA GLY A 166 -7.18 -23.41 -2.82
C GLY A 166 -5.92 -22.56 -2.69
N ALA A 167 -6.04 -21.22 -2.65
CA ALA A 167 -4.93 -20.36 -2.26
C ALA A 167 -4.68 -20.45 -0.75
N PRO A 168 -3.40 -20.40 -0.30
CA PRO A 168 -3.05 -20.57 1.11
C PRO A 168 -3.31 -19.33 1.98
N GLY A 169 -3.50 -18.16 1.36
CA GLY A 169 -3.57 -16.87 2.04
C GLY A 169 -3.30 -15.72 1.06
N ARG A 170 -2.83 -14.60 1.60
CA ARG A 170 -2.35 -13.44 0.86
C ARG A 170 -1.27 -13.80 -0.16
N ILE A 171 -1.11 -12.92 -1.14
CA ILE A 171 0.04 -12.96 -2.05
C ILE A 171 1.24 -12.45 -1.26
N ILE A 172 2.31 -13.22 -1.17
CA ILE A 172 3.55 -12.84 -0.47
C ILE A 172 4.72 -12.82 -1.42
N ALA A 173 5.75 -12.03 -1.13
CA ALA A 173 6.98 -12.00 -1.94
C ALA A 173 7.62 -13.41 -2.12
N PRO A 174 8.38 -13.64 -3.22
CA PRO A 174 8.98 -14.93 -3.57
C PRO A 174 9.93 -15.55 -2.53
#